data_AF-E6LRK7-F1
#
_entry.id   AF-E6LRK7-F1
#
_cell.length_a   1.000
_cell.length_b   1.000
_cell.length_c   1.000
_cell.angle_alpha   90.00
_cell.angle_beta   90.00
_cell.angle_gamma   90.00
#
_symmetry.space_group_name_H-M   'P 1'
#
loop_
_entity.id
_entity.type
_entity.pdbx_description
1 polymer ?
#
loop_
_entity_poly.entity_id
_entity_poly.type
_entity_poly.pdbx_seq_one_letter_code
_entity_poly.pdbx_strand_id
1 'polypeptide(L)'
;GPMDLVALGIIGITLVVAGGVAVGTYINSKAKEKEKARIIALEQVTTKRPKQTVIYRGGSGNATNLTPRPRDIDDGLSYELSVTPDIADKYTMTTMEAVNATGVLEAVIDRPNHVSVRPVNPLEMMEWINSRPTAKENPYYLTKILASISIRDNGGPCNVSSD
;
A
#
# COMPACT_ATOMS: atom_id res chain seq x y z
N GLY A 1 22.19 35.07 -44.93
CA GLY A 1 20.78 35.35 -45.25
C GLY A 1 19.90 34.53 -44.35
N PRO A 2 18.82 35.10 -43.80
CA PRO A 2 17.95 34.44 -42.82
C PRO A 2 16.88 33.55 -43.47
N MET A 3 16.20 32.79 -42.60
CA MET A 3 14.87 32.16 -42.73
C MET A 3 14.78 30.72 -43.27
N ASP A 4 14.88 29.80 -42.31
CA ASP A 4 13.91 28.77 -41.91
C ASP A 4 12.60 28.52 -42.71
N LEU A 5 12.12 27.27 -42.55
CA LEU A 5 10.72 26.79 -42.57
C LEU A 5 10.08 26.20 -43.86
N VAL A 6 10.04 24.85 -43.90
CA VAL A 6 8.86 23.96 -44.15
C VAL A 6 8.49 23.43 -45.56
N ALA A 7 8.24 22.11 -45.55
CA ALA A 7 7.31 21.27 -46.34
C ALA A 7 7.73 20.64 -47.70
N LEU A 8 7.83 19.30 -47.64
CA LEU A 8 7.19 18.29 -48.51
C LEU A 8 7.54 18.25 -50.01
N GLY A 9 8.12 17.12 -50.45
CA GLY A 9 8.18 16.77 -51.88
C GLY A 9 8.91 15.47 -52.19
N ILE A 10 8.15 14.36 -52.17
CA ILE A 10 8.42 13.01 -52.68
C ILE A 10 9.33 12.94 -53.92
N ILE A 11 10.44 12.16 -53.88
CA ILE A 11 10.97 11.29 -54.97
C ILE A 11 11.95 10.30 -54.29
N GLY A 12 11.91 8.96 -54.36
CA GLY A 12 11.07 8.00 -55.05
C GLY A 12 11.80 6.65 -55.00
N ILE A 13 11.19 5.60 -54.45
CA ILE A 13 11.51 4.21 -54.82
C ILE A 13 10.19 3.47 -54.94
N THR A 14 9.80 3.25 -56.19
CA THR A 14 8.78 2.33 -56.64
C THR A 14 9.22 0.88 -56.39
N LEU A 15 8.38 0.07 -55.75
CA LEU A 15 8.46 -1.40 -55.88
C LEU A 15 7.07 -2.00 -55.70
N VAL A 16 6.47 -2.36 -56.84
CA VAL A 16 5.15 -3.00 -56.94
C VAL A 16 5.33 -4.52 -56.88
N VAL A 17 4.70 -5.11 -55.86
CA VAL A 17 4.13 -6.47 -55.75
C VAL A 17 5.07 -7.69 -55.79
N ALA A 18 5.54 -8.08 -54.59
CA ALA A 18 5.53 -9.47 -54.08
C ALA A 18 5.70 -9.55 -52.52
N GLY A 19 5.69 -8.42 -51.79
CA GLY A 19 6.23 -8.33 -50.42
C GLY A 19 5.24 -8.24 -49.26
N GLY A 20 3.94 -8.49 -49.48
CA GLY A 20 2.90 -8.31 -48.45
C GLY A 20 3.06 -9.18 -47.19
N VAL A 21 3.76 -10.31 -47.30
CA VAL A 21 3.97 -11.24 -46.18
C VAL A 21 5.15 -10.81 -45.31
N ALA A 22 6.26 -10.37 -45.91
CA ALA A 22 7.51 -10.11 -45.18
C ALA A 22 7.40 -8.91 -44.22
N VAL A 23 6.80 -7.79 -44.67
CA VAL A 23 6.65 -6.60 -43.82
C VAL A 23 5.69 -6.87 -42.66
N GLY A 24 4.59 -7.60 -42.90
CA GLY A 24 3.64 -7.99 -41.86
C GLY A 24 4.28 -8.89 -40.79
N THR A 25 5.11 -9.86 -41.19
CA THR A 25 5.82 -10.73 -40.24
C THR A 25 6.85 -9.99 -39.40
N TYR A 26 7.55 -9.00 -39.95
CA TYR A 26 8.54 -8.20 -39.24
C TYR A 26 7.92 -7.24 -38.22
N ILE A 27 6.81 -6.58 -38.56
CA ILE A 27 6.08 -5.71 -37.62
C ILE A 27 5.47 -6.56 -36.49
N ASN A 28 4.89 -7.73 -36.83
CA ASN A 28 4.32 -8.64 -35.85
C ASN A 28 5.40 -9.21 -34.90
N SER A 29 6.60 -9.56 -35.40
CA SER A 29 7.69 -10.06 -34.55
C SER A 29 8.20 -8.99 -33.57
N LYS A 30 8.40 -7.75 -34.03
CA LYS A 30 8.79 -6.62 -33.15
C LYS A 30 7.72 -6.32 -32.09
N ALA A 31 6.44 -6.40 -32.44
CA ALA A 31 5.35 -6.24 -31.49
C ALA A 31 5.33 -7.37 -30.43
N LYS A 32 5.55 -8.61 -30.85
CA LYS A 32 5.58 -9.80 -29.96
C LYS A 32 6.75 -9.76 -28.97
N GLU A 33 7.92 -9.30 -29.41
CA GLU A 33 9.09 -9.13 -28.54
C GLU A 33 8.92 -7.97 -27.55
N LYS A 34 8.28 -6.86 -27.96
CA LYS A 34 7.93 -5.76 -27.05
C LYS A 34 6.91 -6.18 -26.00
N GLU A 35 5.96 -7.02 -26.38
CA GLU A 35 4.97 -7.56 -25.44
C GLU A 35 5.59 -8.54 -24.45
N LYS A 36 6.46 -9.46 -24.90
CA LYS A 36 7.24 -10.31 -24.00
C LYS A 36 8.10 -9.48 -23.03
N ALA A 37 8.76 -8.44 -23.52
CA ALA A 37 9.56 -7.56 -22.67
C ALA A 37 8.70 -6.83 -21.62
N ARG A 38 7.47 -6.44 -21.97
CA ARG A 38 6.51 -5.88 -21.01
C ARG A 38 6.03 -6.90 -19.98
N ILE A 39 5.74 -8.12 -20.41
CA ILE A 39 5.33 -9.22 -19.51
C ILE A 39 6.47 -9.54 -18.55
N ILE A 40 7.71 -9.68 -19.04
CA ILE A 40 8.90 -9.91 -18.21
C ILE A 40 9.14 -8.74 -17.24
N ALA A 41 8.98 -7.50 -17.70
CA ALA A 41 9.12 -6.33 -16.82
C ALA A 41 8.02 -6.29 -15.75
N LEU A 42 6.78 -6.64 -16.10
CA LEU A 42 5.66 -6.73 -15.16
C LEU A 42 5.88 -7.86 -14.14
N GLU A 43 6.38 -9.01 -14.59
CA GLU A 43 6.70 -10.17 -13.77
C GLU A 43 7.91 -9.92 -12.85
N GLN A 44 8.91 -9.16 -13.30
CA GLN A 44 9.99 -8.66 -12.45
C GLN A 44 9.53 -7.61 -11.42
N VAL A 45 8.51 -6.83 -11.73
CA VAL A 45 7.90 -5.88 -10.79
C VAL A 45 7.05 -6.61 -9.74
N THR A 46 6.33 -7.66 -10.11
CA THR A 46 5.51 -8.44 -9.16
C THR A 46 6.35 -9.34 -8.25
N THR A 47 7.44 -9.91 -8.75
CA THR A 47 8.34 -10.79 -7.96
C THR A 47 9.23 -10.05 -6.96
N LYS A 48 9.38 -8.72 -7.06
CA LYS A 48 10.16 -7.90 -6.13
C LYS A 48 9.37 -7.31 -4.96
N ARG A 49 8.04 -7.44 -4.92
CA ARG A 49 7.30 -6.96 -3.74
C ARG A 49 7.63 -7.87 -2.55
N PRO A 50 8.18 -7.33 -1.45
CA PRO A 50 8.35 -8.12 -0.24
C PRO A 50 7.00 -8.72 0.13
N LYS A 51 6.99 -9.98 0.56
CA LYS A 51 5.78 -10.65 1.03
C LYS A 51 5.24 -9.82 2.19
N GLN A 52 4.12 -9.13 1.96
CA GLN A 52 3.50 -8.32 3.00
C GLN A 52 2.58 -9.19 3.84
N THR A 53 2.66 -9.02 5.15
CA THR A 53 1.81 -9.71 6.12
C THR A 53 0.69 -8.76 6.51
N VAL A 54 -0.50 -8.99 5.95
CA VAL A 54 -1.69 -8.18 6.25
C VAL A 54 -2.15 -8.48 7.67
N ILE A 55 -2.46 -7.42 8.41
CA ILE A 55 -2.99 -7.49 9.77
C ILE A 55 -4.29 -6.71 9.87
N TYR A 56 -5.22 -7.23 10.65
CA TYR A 56 -6.60 -6.75 10.76
C TYR A 56 -6.88 -6.28 12.17
N ARG A 57 -7.62 -5.19 12.30
CA ARG A 57 -8.11 -4.70 13.59
C ARG A 57 -9.59 -4.48 13.52
N GLY A 58 -10.34 -5.20 14.36
CA GLY A 58 -11.78 -5.01 14.49
C GLY A 58 -12.16 -3.58 14.89
N GLY A 59 -13.31 -3.14 14.40
CA GLY A 59 -13.92 -1.86 14.74
C GLY A 59 -13.80 -0.77 13.67
N SER A 60 -14.12 0.46 14.07
CA SER A 60 -14.52 1.53 13.14
C SER A 60 -13.41 2.27 12.40
N GLY A 61 -12.14 1.97 12.68
CA GLY A 61 -11.00 2.77 12.21
C GLY A 61 -11.01 4.24 12.63
N ASN A 62 -11.67 4.58 13.75
CA ASN A 62 -11.58 5.93 14.34
C ASN A 62 -10.39 6.03 15.31
N ALA A 63 -10.07 7.25 15.75
CA ALA A 63 -8.92 7.48 16.61
C ALA A 63 -8.96 6.70 17.94
N THR A 64 -10.12 6.58 18.59
CA THR A 64 -10.28 5.75 19.80
C THR A 64 -10.09 4.26 19.54
N ASN A 65 -10.38 3.78 18.33
CA ASN A 65 -10.10 2.42 17.92
C ASN A 65 -8.59 2.25 17.73
N LEU A 66 -7.92 3.19 17.08
CA LEU A 66 -6.49 3.13 16.79
C LEU A 66 -5.58 3.61 17.95
N THR A 67 -6.13 3.67 19.17
CA THR A 67 -5.42 4.03 20.39
C THR A 67 -5.57 2.88 21.41
N PRO A 68 -4.51 2.46 22.12
CA PRO A 68 -4.58 1.38 23.12
C PRO A 68 -5.44 1.71 24.36
N ARG A 69 -5.84 0.69 25.09
CA ARG A 69 -6.55 0.76 26.39
C ARG A 69 -5.55 0.60 27.53
N PRO A 70 -5.92 0.98 28.77
CA PRO A 70 -5.07 0.69 29.94
C PRO A 70 -4.68 -0.79 30.10
N ARG A 71 -5.57 -1.71 29.72
CA ARG A 71 -5.29 -3.16 29.75
C ARG A 71 -4.27 -3.63 28.70
N ASP A 72 -3.98 -2.79 27.71
CA ASP A 72 -3.11 -3.12 26.59
C ASP A 72 -1.65 -2.73 26.88
N ILE A 73 -1.32 -2.29 28.11
CA ILE A 73 -0.01 -1.71 28.47
C ILE A 73 1.18 -2.64 28.19
N ASP A 74 1.03 -3.94 28.46
CA ASP A 74 2.09 -4.94 28.29
C ASP A 74 2.08 -5.55 26.88
N ASP A 75 0.89 -5.65 26.28
CA ASP A 75 0.65 -6.41 25.04
C ASP A 75 0.60 -5.53 23.78
N GLY A 76 0.39 -4.22 23.89
CA GLY A 76 0.18 -3.37 22.72
C GLY A 76 -1.24 -3.41 22.16
N LEU A 77 -1.44 -2.63 21.09
CA LEU A 77 -2.70 -2.60 20.36
C LEU A 77 -2.91 -3.91 19.59
N SER A 78 -3.98 -4.64 19.88
CA SER A 78 -4.27 -5.93 19.25
C SER A 78 -4.67 -5.83 17.78
N TYR A 79 -4.10 -6.72 16.99
CA TYR A 79 -4.44 -7.02 15.60
C TYR A 79 -4.51 -8.53 15.41
N GLU A 80 -5.11 -8.96 14.31
CA GLU A 80 -5.28 -10.35 13.91
C GLU A 80 -4.63 -10.64 12.55
N LEU A 81 -4.15 -11.86 12.34
CA LEU A 81 -3.57 -12.28 11.05
C LEU A 81 -4.63 -12.69 10.02
N SER A 82 -5.88 -12.85 10.45
CA SER A 82 -7.00 -13.21 9.59
C SER A 82 -8.28 -12.54 10.07
N VAL A 83 -9.25 -12.40 9.16
CA VAL A 83 -10.59 -11.90 9.48
C VAL A 83 -11.40 -13.04 10.09
N THR A 84 -11.68 -12.91 11.38
CA THR A 84 -12.50 -13.81 12.18
C THR A 84 -13.98 -13.37 12.17
N PRO A 85 -14.94 -14.27 12.51
CA PRO A 85 -16.36 -13.91 12.55
C PRO A 85 -16.69 -12.72 13.46
N ASP A 86 -15.90 -12.47 14.51
CA ASP A 86 -16.10 -11.39 15.46
C ASP A 86 -15.67 -10.01 14.94
N ILE A 87 -14.79 -9.94 13.94
CA ILE A 87 -14.36 -8.69 13.31
C ILE A 87 -14.88 -8.50 11.88
N ALA A 88 -15.57 -9.51 11.32
CA ALA A 88 -16.04 -9.53 9.94
C ALA A 88 -16.96 -8.35 9.60
N ASP A 89 -17.74 -7.85 10.55
CA ASP A 89 -18.67 -6.75 10.36
C ASP A 89 -17.97 -5.41 10.09
N LYS A 90 -16.81 -5.19 10.69
CA LYS A 90 -16.08 -3.93 10.57
C LYS A 90 -14.64 -4.08 11.03
N TYR A 91 -13.70 -3.75 10.15
CA TYR A 91 -12.28 -3.78 10.48
C TYR A 91 -11.49 -2.72 9.72
N THR A 92 -10.27 -2.49 10.18
CA THR A 92 -9.20 -1.82 9.43
C THR A 92 -8.10 -2.81 9.13
N MET A 93 -7.38 -2.60 8.04
CA MET A 93 -6.24 -3.42 7.65
C MET A 93 -5.03 -2.56 7.34
N THR A 94 -3.87 -3.09 7.68
CA THR A 94 -2.55 -2.58 7.30
C THR A 94 -1.62 -3.78 7.12
N THR A 95 -0.31 -3.55 7.01
CA THR A 95 0.69 -4.62 6.93
C THR A 95 1.71 -4.46 8.04
N MET A 96 2.24 -5.57 8.57
CA MET A 96 3.32 -5.52 9.56
C MET A 96 4.52 -4.73 9.03
N GLU A 97 4.82 -4.88 7.75
CA GLU A 97 5.92 -4.19 7.08
C GLU A 97 5.67 -2.69 7.01
N ALA A 98 4.43 -2.25 6.77
CA ALA A 98 4.09 -0.83 6.82
C ALA A 98 4.21 -0.25 8.23
N VAL A 99 3.79 -0.99 9.26
CA VAL A 99 3.94 -0.58 10.67
C VAL A 99 5.42 -0.46 11.02
N ASN A 100 6.21 -1.50 10.77
CA ASN A 100 7.65 -1.51 11.07
C ASN A 100 8.43 -0.46 10.27
N ALA A 101 8.01 -0.16 9.04
CA ALA A 101 8.63 0.89 8.21
C ALA A 101 8.43 2.31 8.76
N THR A 102 7.50 2.53 9.70
CA THR A 102 7.33 3.84 10.35
C THR A 102 8.51 4.20 11.25
N GLY A 103 9.24 3.20 11.77
CA GLY A 103 10.35 3.37 12.71
C GLY A 103 9.94 3.81 14.13
N VAL A 104 8.67 4.13 14.37
CA VAL A 104 8.15 4.54 15.69
C VAL A 104 7.17 3.52 16.27
N LEU A 105 6.58 2.68 15.42
CA LEU A 105 5.78 1.53 15.81
C LEU A 105 6.46 0.24 15.36
N GLU A 106 6.28 -0.81 16.16
CA GLU A 106 6.61 -2.18 15.79
C GLU A 106 5.36 -3.07 15.84
N ALA A 107 5.29 -4.02 14.90
CA ALA A 107 4.30 -5.08 14.85
C ALA A 107 4.97 -6.43 15.12
N VAL A 108 4.51 -7.15 16.14
CA VAL A 108 5.08 -8.42 16.58
C VAL A 108 3.98 -9.49 16.66
N ILE A 109 4.21 -10.64 16.04
CA ILE A 109 3.35 -11.82 16.25
C ILE A 109 3.73 -12.40 17.61
N ASP A 110 2.86 -12.26 18.60
CA ASP A 110 3.06 -12.73 19.98
C ASP A 110 2.34 -14.06 20.25
N ARG A 111 1.20 -14.31 19.59
CA ARG A 111 0.32 -15.47 19.80
C ARG A 111 -0.31 -15.95 18.49
N PRO A 112 -0.87 -17.18 18.45
CA PRO A 112 -1.56 -17.67 17.26
C PRO A 112 -2.67 -16.70 16.80
N ASN A 113 -2.62 -16.31 15.53
CA ASN A 113 -3.54 -15.34 14.91
C ASN A 113 -3.57 -13.94 15.56
N HIS A 114 -2.62 -13.58 16.42
CA HIS A 114 -2.57 -12.28 17.08
C HIS A 114 -1.27 -11.54 16.77
N VAL A 115 -1.38 -10.23 16.61
CA VAL A 115 -0.27 -9.30 16.39
C VAL A 115 -0.41 -8.14 17.34
N SER A 116 0.66 -7.85 18.04
CA SER A 116 0.82 -6.69 18.92
C SER A 116 1.43 -5.54 18.16
N VAL A 117 0.73 -4.40 18.09
CA VAL A 117 1.29 -3.13 17.59
C VAL A 117 1.60 -2.22 18.78
N ARG A 118 2.87 -1.88 18.96
CA ARG A 118 3.33 -1.07 20.11
C ARG A 118 4.40 -0.06 19.68
N PRO A 119 4.62 1.00 20.47
CA PRO A 119 5.70 1.94 20.19
C PRO A 119 7.06 1.25 20.32
N VAL A 120 8.01 1.62 19.46
CA VAL A 120 9.41 1.19 19.58
C VAL A 120 10.04 1.73 20.87
N ASN A 121 9.66 2.95 21.27
CA ASN A 121 10.02 3.53 22.55
C ASN A 121 8.97 3.13 23.61
N PRO A 122 9.27 2.20 24.54
CA PRO A 122 8.29 1.70 25.49
C PRO A 122 7.73 2.78 26.43
N LEU A 123 8.45 3.89 26.63
CA LEU A 123 7.98 5.02 27.44
C LEU A 123 6.74 5.70 26.84
N GLU A 124 6.54 5.59 25.53
CA GLU A 124 5.41 6.20 24.84
C GLU A 124 4.13 5.39 24.95
N MET A 125 4.20 4.14 25.42
CA MET A 125 3.01 3.29 25.51
C MET A 125 1.99 3.87 26.48
N MET A 126 2.45 4.38 27.62
CA MET A 126 1.59 5.04 28.60
C MET A 126 1.03 6.35 28.07
N GLU A 127 1.85 7.17 27.39
CA GLU A 127 1.39 8.43 26.76
C GLU A 127 0.33 8.16 25.70
N TRP A 128 0.53 7.12 24.90
CA TRP A 128 -0.42 6.70 23.88
C TRP A 128 -1.74 6.25 24.51
N ILE A 129 -1.70 5.43 25.56
CA ILE A 129 -2.88 5.03 26.34
C ILE A 129 -3.59 6.26 26.92
N ASN A 130 -2.85 7.16 27.56
CA ASN A 130 -3.38 8.34 28.23
C ASN A 130 -4.02 9.34 27.27
N SER A 131 -3.64 9.32 25.98
CA SER A 131 -4.27 10.14 24.96
C SER A 131 -5.66 9.65 24.51
N ARG A 132 -6.03 8.41 24.86
CA ARG A 132 -7.29 7.78 24.42
C ARG A 132 -8.54 8.63 24.69
N PRO A 133 -8.72 9.26 25.87
CA PRO A 133 -9.92 10.04 26.18
C PRO A 133 -10.14 11.23 25.24
N THR A 134 -9.07 11.83 24.72
CA THR A 134 -9.11 12.97 23.79
C THR A 134 -8.78 12.57 22.36
N ALA A 135 -8.75 11.26 22.06
CA ALA A 135 -8.20 10.79 20.79
C ALA A 135 -9.00 11.26 19.57
N LYS A 136 -10.31 11.55 19.72
CA LYS A 136 -11.13 12.04 18.60
C LYS A 136 -10.88 13.51 18.30
N GLU A 137 -10.56 14.30 19.32
CA GLU A 137 -10.39 15.75 19.24
C GLU A 137 -8.93 16.14 19.02
N ASN A 138 -8.00 15.41 19.64
CA ASN A 138 -6.56 15.58 19.49
C ASN A 138 -5.87 14.20 19.53
N PRO A 139 -5.88 13.45 18.42
CA PRO A 139 -5.24 12.15 18.37
C PRO A 139 -3.74 12.25 18.62
N TYR A 140 -3.20 11.34 19.42
CA TYR A 140 -1.76 11.21 19.61
C TYR A 140 -1.06 10.86 18.30
N TYR A 141 0.21 11.25 18.17
CA TYR A 141 0.91 11.16 16.90
C TYR A 141 1.04 9.71 16.39
N LEU A 142 1.21 8.73 17.28
CA LEU A 142 1.21 7.30 16.91
C LEU A 142 -0.14 6.85 16.35
N THR A 143 -1.26 7.35 16.90
CA THR A 143 -2.60 7.11 16.35
C THR A 143 -2.72 7.67 14.94
N LYS A 144 -2.19 8.88 14.70
CA LYS A 144 -2.20 9.53 13.37
C LYS A 144 -1.38 8.74 12.35
N ILE A 145 -0.19 8.28 12.74
CA ILE A 145 0.68 7.46 11.89
C ILE A 145 0.02 6.13 11.57
N LEU A 146 -0.50 5.42 12.58
CA LEU A 146 -1.14 4.13 12.38
C LEU A 146 -2.35 4.24 11.45
N ALA A 147 -3.12 5.31 11.57
CA ALA A 147 -4.25 5.59 10.70
C ALA A 147 -3.86 5.94 9.27
N SER A 148 -2.75 6.65 9.05
CA SER A 148 -2.30 7.03 7.70
C SER A 148 -1.84 5.83 6.88
N ILE A 149 -1.40 4.76 7.54
CA ILE A 149 -1.02 3.48 6.91
C ILE A 149 -2.13 2.43 6.94
N SER A 150 -3.32 2.76 7.45
CA SER A 150 -4.44 1.84 7.60
C SER A 150 -5.61 2.23 6.71
N ILE A 151 -6.25 1.22 6.11
CA ILE A 151 -7.48 1.38 5.33
C ILE A 151 -8.62 0.60 5.98
N ARG A 152 -9.84 1.06 5.78
CA ARG A 152 -11.05 0.39 6.26
C ARG A 152 -11.46 -0.74 5.31
N ASP A 153 -12.27 -1.66 5.80
CA ASP A 153 -12.95 -2.72 5.04
C ASP A 153 -13.62 -2.21 3.76
N ASN A 154 -14.25 -1.03 3.83
CA ASN A 154 -14.89 -0.37 2.69
C ASN A 154 -13.93 0.39 1.75
N GLY A 155 -12.62 0.26 1.95
CA GLY A 155 -11.57 0.95 1.17
C GLY A 155 -11.36 2.43 1.54
N GLY A 156 -12.14 2.99 2.48
CA GLY A 156 -11.99 4.37 2.92
C GLY A 156 -10.81 4.57 3.89
N PRO A 157 -10.30 5.80 4.03
CA PRO A 157 -9.28 6.11 5.03
C PRO A 157 -9.83 5.97 6.46
N CYS A 158 -8.92 5.73 7.41
CA CYS A 158 -9.24 5.79 8.82
C CYS A 158 -9.59 7.24 9.23
N ASN A 159 -10.66 7.41 10.03
CA ASN A 159 -11.11 8.74 10.43
C ASN A 159 -10.41 9.17 11.72
N VAL A 160 -9.22 9.74 11.56
CA VAL A 160 -8.42 10.32 12.66
C VAL A 160 -8.18 11.82 12.48
N SER A 161 -8.99 12.48 11.68
CA SER A 161 -8.94 13.94 11.58
C SER A 161 -9.41 14.55 12.89
N SER A 162 -8.58 15.41 13.46
CA SER A 162 -9.03 16.60 14.14
C SER A 162 -9.04 17.68 13.07
N ASP A 163 -10.23 18.18 12.72
CA ASP A 163 -10.41 19.33 11.82
C ASP A 163 -9.53 20.52 12.25
#